data_AF-A0A661SZ39-F1
#
_entry.id   AF-A0A661SZ39-F1
#
_cell.length_a   1.000
_cell.length_b   1.000
_cell.length_c   1.000
_cell.angle_alpha   90.00
_cell.angle_beta   90.00
_cell.angle_gamma   90.00
#
_symmetry.space_group_name_H-M   'P 1'
#
loop_
_entity.id
_entity.type
_entity.pdbx_description
1 polymer ?
#
loop_
_entity_poly.entity_id
_entity_poly.type
_entity_poly.pdbx_seq_one_letter_code
_entity_poly.pdbx_strand_id
1 'polypeptide(L)'
;QAEENLRSAVNRYRGKFICVVEGAVATNYGGAYGKIGGRTFLEIANDVCRKAAAVICLGTCSSYGGLQAAAPNPGGYKGIGAALKIKTVNIPGCPPNPVNLVGTIVNYLLLGKLPALDKVGRPLFAYGKSIHDQCPRRSHYENDEFVESFGSEEARMGYCLFKMGCKGPETYNNCPVAKFNDGTSFPIEAGHPCIGCSEPDFWDKMSPFFVQSE
;
A
#
# COMPACT_ATOMS: atom_id res chain seq x y z
N GLN A 1 30.00 -11.28 -3.48
CA GLN A 1 29.84 -10.16 -2.54
C GLN A 1 28.40 -9.94 -2.05
N ALA A 2 27.42 -9.62 -2.91
CA ALA A 2 26.08 -9.25 -2.43
C ALA A 2 25.36 -10.35 -1.61
N GLU A 3 25.40 -11.60 -2.07
CA GLU A 3 24.81 -12.73 -1.34
C GLU A 3 25.49 -13.00 0.00
N GLU A 4 26.81 -12.82 0.06
CA GLU A 4 27.59 -12.96 1.30
C GLU A 4 27.22 -11.87 2.31
N ASN A 5 27.11 -10.61 1.86
CA ASN A 5 26.66 -9.50 2.70
C ASN A 5 25.26 -9.76 3.28
N LEU A 6 24.33 -10.26 2.47
CA LEU A 6 23.00 -10.65 2.92
C LEU A 6 23.06 -11.74 3.99
N ARG A 7 23.77 -12.85 3.72
CA ARG A 7 23.91 -13.98 4.67
C ARG A 7 24.57 -13.53 5.97
N SER A 8 25.62 -12.73 5.89
CA SER A 8 26.34 -12.18 7.03
C SER A 8 25.44 -11.30 7.89
N ALA A 9 24.71 -10.35 7.28
CA ALA A 9 23.79 -9.48 8.00
C ALA A 9 22.66 -10.25 8.70
N VAL A 10 22.01 -11.17 7.97
CA VAL A 10 20.88 -11.96 8.50
C VAL A 10 21.30 -12.87 9.65
N ASN A 11 22.49 -13.48 9.56
CA ASN A 11 22.99 -14.37 10.61
C ASN A 11 23.48 -13.58 11.83
N ARG A 12 24.25 -12.50 11.62
CA ARG A 12 24.81 -11.67 12.70
C ARG A 12 23.73 -10.94 13.50
N TYR A 13 22.70 -10.45 12.83
CA TYR A 13 21.64 -9.64 13.45
C TYR A 13 20.31 -10.38 13.58
N ARG A 14 20.31 -11.72 13.56
CA ARG A 14 19.10 -12.54 13.66
C ARG A 14 18.21 -12.09 14.83
N GLY A 15 16.94 -11.84 14.54
CA GLY A 15 15.93 -11.35 15.48
C GLY A 15 16.08 -9.88 15.88
N LYS A 16 17.02 -9.13 15.28
CA LYS A 16 17.35 -7.74 15.63
C LYS A 16 17.31 -6.76 14.45
N PHE A 17 17.21 -7.24 13.21
CA PHE A 17 17.08 -6.38 12.04
C PHE A 17 15.61 -6.20 11.61
N ILE A 18 15.30 -5.06 10.99
CA ILE A 18 14.04 -4.84 10.29
C ILE A 18 14.23 -5.24 8.84
N CYS A 19 13.31 -6.05 8.30
CA CYS A 19 13.28 -6.37 6.88
C CYS A 19 12.19 -5.53 6.21
N VAL A 20 12.58 -4.63 5.30
CA VAL A 20 11.64 -3.92 4.44
C VAL A 20 11.54 -4.68 3.12
N VAL A 21 10.33 -5.06 2.74
CA VAL A 21 10.07 -5.84 1.53
C VAL A 21 9.24 -5.02 0.55
N GLU A 22 9.74 -4.93 -0.68
CA GLU A 22 9.05 -4.33 -1.82
C GLU A 22 8.75 -5.41 -2.85
N GLY A 23 7.56 -5.37 -3.45
CA GLY A 23 7.11 -6.35 -4.44
C GLY A 23 6.39 -7.58 -3.84
N ALA A 24 5.49 -8.16 -4.62
CA ALA A 24 4.84 -9.43 -4.27
C ALA A 24 5.75 -10.61 -4.62
N VAL A 25 5.46 -11.77 -4.04
CA VAL A 25 6.16 -13.02 -4.36
C VAL A 25 5.23 -13.95 -5.12
N ALA A 26 5.72 -14.50 -6.24
CA ALA A 26 5.04 -15.56 -6.96
C ALA A 26 5.05 -16.85 -6.14
N THR A 27 3.95 -17.60 -6.14
CA THR A 27 3.84 -18.88 -5.42
C THR A 27 3.55 -20.08 -6.33
N ASN A 28 3.04 -19.84 -7.54
CA ASN A 28 2.88 -20.91 -8.54
C ASN A 28 4.24 -21.40 -9.03
N TYR A 29 4.29 -22.66 -9.45
CA TYR A 29 5.51 -23.36 -9.90
C TYR A 29 6.68 -23.20 -8.91
N GLY A 30 6.39 -23.23 -7.60
CA GLY A 30 7.39 -23.06 -6.55
C GLY A 30 8.05 -21.67 -6.53
N GLY A 31 7.41 -20.64 -7.10
CA GLY A 31 7.96 -19.29 -7.18
C GLY A 31 8.91 -19.06 -8.35
N ALA A 32 8.94 -19.97 -9.34
CA ALA A 32 9.90 -19.91 -10.46
C ALA A 32 9.80 -18.64 -11.33
N TYR A 33 8.69 -17.89 -11.28
CA TYR A 33 8.49 -16.64 -12.01
C TYR A 33 9.46 -15.50 -11.62
N GLY A 34 10.17 -15.59 -10.49
CA GLY A 34 11.14 -14.58 -10.07
C GLY A 34 12.30 -15.18 -9.30
N LYS A 35 13.53 -15.00 -9.80
CA LYS A 35 14.76 -15.52 -9.19
C LYS A 35 15.89 -14.49 -9.16
N ILE A 36 16.67 -14.50 -8.08
CA ILE A 36 17.96 -13.79 -7.96
C ILE A 36 18.99 -14.80 -7.43
N GLY A 37 20.18 -14.87 -8.05
CA GLY A 37 21.23 -15.81 -7.62
C GLY A 37 20.79 -17.28 -7.66
N GLY A 38 19.93 -17.65 -8.63
CA GLY A 38 19.39 -19.01 -8.75
C GLY A 38 18.28 -19.38 -7.77
N ARG A 39 17.99 -18.52 -6.79
CA ARG A 39 16.97 -18.74 -5.75
C ARG A 39 15.71 -17.96 -6.07
N THR A 40 14.55 -18.55 -5.81
CA THR A 40 13.27 -17.87 -5.99
C THR A 40 13.08 -16.74 -4.97
N PHE A 41 12.29 -15.73 -5.33
CA PHE A 41 11.94 -14.67 -4.38
C PHE A 41 11.24 -15.24 -3.14
N LEU A 42 10.45 -16.31 -3.32
CA LEU A 42 9.79 -17.01 -2.23
C LEU A 42 10.80 -17.65 -1.25
N GLU A 43 11.83 -18.32 -1.75
CA GLU A 43 12.91 -18.89 -0.93
C GLU A 43 13.70 -17.80 -0.19
N ILE A 44 14.07 -16.72 -0.88
CA ILE A 44 14.81 -15.61 -0.28
C ILE A 44 13.96 -14.95 0.81
N ALA A 45 12.69 -14.66 0.53
CA ALA A 45 11.78 -14.05 1.49
C ALA A 45 11.58 -14.95 2.72
N ASN A 46 11.39 -16.26 2.53
CA ASN A 46 11.23 -17.21 3.64
C ASN A 46 12.47 -17.25 4.56
N ASP A 47 13.67 -17.20 3.98
CA ASP A 47 14.93 -17.24 4.71
C ASP A 47 15.25 -15.97 5.49
N VAL A 48 14.88 -14.81 4.93
CA VAL A 48 15.20 -13.49 5.49
C VAL A 48 14.10 -13.02 6.44
N CYS A 49 12.84 -13.00 5.99
CA CYS A 49 11.73 -12.40 6.75
C CYS A 49 11.49 -13.09 8.09
N ARG A 50 11.61 -14.41 8.17
CA ARG A 50 11.42 -15.19 9.42
C ARG A 50 12.51 -14.93 10.46
N LYS A 51 13.63 -14.32 10.07
CA LYS A 51 14.76 -14.01 10.96
C LYS A 51 14.78 -12.54 11.35
N ALA A 52 13.86 -11.72 10.84
CA ALA A 52 13.76 -10.31 11.18
C ALA A 52 13.05 -10.12 12.54
N ALA A 53 13.36 -9.02 13.22
CA ALA A 53 12.60 -8.54 14.37
C ALA A 53 11.19 -8.08 13.95
N ALA A 54 11.11 -7.45 12.78
CA ALA A 54 9.87 -7.01 12.15
C ALA A 54 10.01 -7.06 10.62
N VAL A 55 8.91 -7.35 9.94
CA VAL A 55 8.81 -7.33 8.48
C VAL A 55 7.85 -6.21 8.09
N ILE A 56 8.37 -5.20 7.39
CA ILE A 56 7.61 -4.07 6.86
C ILE A 56 7.38 -4.31 5.37
N CYS A 57 6.12 -4.43 4.96
CA CYS A 57 5.72 -4.50 3.56
C CYS A 57 5.51 -3.09 3.03
N LEU A 58 6.43 -2.62 2.19
CA LEU A 58 6.36 -1.32 1.54
C LEU A 58 5.64 -1.44 0.19
N GLY A 59 4.44 -0.88 0.12
CA GLY A 59 3.60 -0.90 -1.08
C GLY A 59 2.52 -1.98 -1.06
N THR A 60 1.49 -1.75 -1.88
CA THR A 60 0.36 -2.70 -2.04
C THR A 60 0.80 -4.05 -2.59
N CYS A 61 1.89 -4.10 -3.37
CA CYS A 61 2.50 -5.31 -3.87
C CYS A 61 2.93 -6.27 -2.75
N SER A 62 3.83 -5.83 -1.86
CA SER A 62 4.32 -6.68 -0.76
C SER A 62 3.29 -6.86 0.35
N SER A 63 2.36 -5.91 0.50
CA SER A 63 1.28 -5.99 1.50
C SER A 63 0.22 -7.02 1.11
N TYR A 64 -0.31 -6.95 -0.11
CA TYR A 64 -1.52 -7.69 -0.52
C TYR A 64 -1.38 -8.45 -1.84
N GLY A 65 -0.40 -8.12 -2.68
CA GLY A 65 -0.16 -8.80 -3.95
C GLY A 65 -0.03 -7.82 -5.12
N GLY A 66 -0.70 -6.67 -5.06
CA GLY A 66 -0.58 -5.60 -6.07
C GLY A 66 -1.11 -5.98 -7.44
N LEU A 67 -0.63 -5.29 -8.48
CA LEU A 67 -1.12 -5.44 -9.86
C LEU A 67 -0.92 -6.86 -10.40
N GLN A 68 0.24 -7.45 -10.16
CA GLN A 68 0.56 -8.82 -10.57
C GLN A 68 -0.35 -9.90 -9.93
N ALA A 69 -1.02 -9.57 -8.83
CA ALA A 69 -1.98 -10.45 -8.18
C ALA A 69 -3.43 -10.25 -8.66
N ALA A 70 -3.70 -9.21 -9.46
CA ALA A 70 -5.00 -9.01 -10.08
C ALA A 70 -5.35 -10.17 -11.02
N ALA A 71 -6.64 -10.38 -11.28
CA ALA A 71 -7.10 -11.45 -12.16
C ALA A 71 -6.41 -11.36 -13.56
N PRO A 72 -5.93 -12.49 -14.13
CA PRO A 72 -6.10 -13.87 -13.68
C PRO A 72 -4.98 -14.43 -12.76
N ASN A 73 -4.06 -13.58 -12.28
CA ASN A 73 -2.95 -13.95 -11.37
C ASN A 73 -2.16 -15.23 -11.77
N PRO A 74 -1.53 -15.26 -12.96
CA PRO A 74 -0.88 -16.47 -13.48
C PRO A 74 0.26 -16.98 -12.58
N GLY A 75 0.96 -16.07 -11.90
CA GLY A 75 2.06 -16.42 -11.00
C GLY A 75 1.63 -16.79 -9.57
N GLY A 76 0.34 -16.70 -9.24
CA GLY A 76 -0.14 -16.87 -7.87
C GLY A 76 0.55 -15.90 -6.92
N TYR A 77 0.71 -14.65 -7.35
CA TYR A 77 1.36 -13.59 -6.58
C TYR A 77 0.58 -13.29 -5.31
N LYS A 78 1.30 -13.12 -4.21
CA LYS A 78 0.75 -12.82 -2.89
C LYS A 78 1.62 -11.79 -2.17
N GLY A 79 1.00 -11.02 -1.27
CA GLY A 79 1.73 -10.27 -0.25
C GLY A 79 2.51 -11.20 0.68
N ILE A 80 3.53 -10.67 1.35
CA ILE A 80 4.49 -11.44 2.15
C ILE A 80 3.82 -12.17 3.31
N GLY A 81 2.90 -11.51 4.01
CA GLY A 81 2.17 -12.11 5.12
C GLY A 81 1.39 -13.35 4.69
N ALA A 82 0.70 -13.28 3.55
CA ALA A 82 -0.06 -14.40 2.99
C ALA A 82 0.84 -15.50 2.41
N ALA A 83 1.93 -15.13 1.71
CA ALA A 83 2.85 -16.09 1.10
C ALA A 83 3.62 -16.91 2.15
N LEU A 84 4.08 -16.27 3.22
CA LEU A 84 4.91 -16.91 4.26
C LEU A 84 4.12 -17.32 5.50
N LYS A 85 2.84 -16.94 5.61
CA LYS A 85 1.99 -17.15 6.80
C LYS A 85 2.62 -16.53 8.05
N ILE A 86 3.06 -15.28 7.95
CA ILE A 86 3.65 -14.51 9.06
C ILE A 86 2.90 -13.20 9.24
N LYS A 87 3.01 -12.59 10.43
CA LYS A 87 2.52 -11.24 10.66
C LYS A 87 3.48 -10.22 10.01
N THR A 88 2.92 -9.19 9.38
CA THR A 88 3.65 -8.11 8.72
C THR A 88 3.07 -6.76 9.13
N VAL A 89 3.91 -5.72 9.06
CA VAL A 89 3.44 -4.32 9.10
C VAL A 89 3.26 -3.86 7.66
N ASN A 90 2.03 -3.57 7.27
CA ASN A 90 1.68 -3.25 5.89
C ASN A 90 1.61 -1.74 5.72
N ILE A 91 2.42 -1.21 4.81
CA ILE A 91 2.41 0.21 4.42
C ILE A 91 1.94 0.26 2.96
N PRO A 92 0.64 0.06 2.69
CA PRO A 92 0.11 -0.01 1.33
C PRO A 92 -0.02 1.37 0.68
N GLY A 93 -0.23 1.34 -0.64
CA GLY A 93 -0.17 2.47 -1.56
C GLY A 93 0.65 2.09 -2.79
N CYS A 94 0.38 2.73 -3.92
CA CYS A 94 1.00 2.41 -5.20
C CYS A 94 1.57 3.67 -5.89
N PRO A 95 2.62 4.32 -5.33
CA PRO A 95 3.36 3.94 -4.13
C PRO A 95 2.76 4.54 -2.82
N PRO A 96 3.22 4.09 -1.64
CA PRO A 96 2.83 4.69 -0.36
C PRO A 96 3.44 6.09 -0.18
N ASN A 97 2.87 6.86 0.75
CA ASN A 97 3.47 8.12 1.18
C ASN A 97 4.78 7.85 1.95
N PRO A 98 5.91 8.51 1.63
CA PRO A 98 7.18 8.31 2.31
C PRO A 98 7.12 8.56 3.83
N VAL A 99 6.26 9.48 4.29
CA VAL A 99 6.12 9.77 5.73
C VAL A 99 5.63 8.55 6.53
N ASN A 100 4.90 7.63 5.88
CA ASN A 100 4.33 6.45 6.54
C ASN A 100 5.43 5.43 6.87
N LEU A 101 6.39 5.25 5.97
CA LEU A 101 7.56 4.39 6.20
C LEU A 101 8.45 4.98 7.30
N VAL A 102 8.81 6.25 7.16
CA VAL A 102 9.67 6.95 8.13
C VAL A 102 9.02 6.93 9.51
N GLY A 103 7.75 7.31 9.61
CA GLY A 103 7.00 7.31 10.87
C GLY A 103 6.94 5.93 11.53
N THR A 104 6.79 4.86 10.74
CA THR A 104 6.78 3.48 11.25
C THR A 104 8.15 3.07 11.81
N ILE A 105 9.23 3.36 11.09
CA ILE A 105 10.60 3.05 11.54
C ILE A 105 10.97 3.86 12.78
N VAL A 106 10.72 5.17 12.76
CA VAL A 106 11.01 6.07 13.88
C VAL A 106 10.22 5.67 15.12
N ASN A 107 8.94 5.30 14.99
CA ASN A 107 8.14 4.79 16.11
C ASN A 107 8.79 3.56 16.76
N TYR A 108 9.25 2.61 15.95
CA TYR A 108 9.95 1.42 16.46
C TYR A 108 11.26 1.77 17.16
N LEU A 109 12.07 2.66 16.58
CA LEU A 109 13.36 3.07 17.16
C LEU A 109 13.19 3.82 18.49
N LEU A 110 12.19 4.70 18.60
CA LEU A 110 11.97 5.51 19.79
C LEU A 110 11.25 4.74 20.91
N LEU A 111 10.28 3.90 20.57
CA LEU A 111 9.41 3.24 21.56
C LEU A 111 9.74 1.77 21.79
N GLY A 112 10.66 1.19 21.02
CA GLY A 112 11.02 -0.22 21.08
C GLY A 112 9.90 -1.19 20.66
N LYS A 113 8.82 -0.68 20.06
CA LYS A 113 7.65 -1.46 19.63
C LYS A 113 7.02 -0.91 18.36
N LEU A 114 6.38 -1.78 17.59
CA LEU A 114 5.65 -1.41 16.38
C LEU A 114 4.41 -0.56 16.72
N PRO A 115 3.94 0.31 15.79
CA PRO A 115 2.71 1.07 16.00
C PRO A 115 1.49 0.14 16.11
N ALA A 116 0.39 0.64 16.67
CA ALA A 116 -0.87 -0.08 16.64
C ALA A 116 -1.32 -0.27 15.18
N LEU A 117 -1.77 -1.50 14.87
CA LEU A 117 -2.16 -1.89 13.52
C LEU A 117 -3.67 -2.16 13.47
N ASP A 118 -4.28 -1.93 12.31
CA ASP A 118 -5.63 -2.39 12.02
C ASP A 118 -5.70 -3.90 11.70
N LYS A 119 -6.89 -4.38 11.35
CA LYS A 119 -7.16 -5.80 11.07
C LYS A 119 -6.40 -6.34 9.85
N VAL A 120 -5.97 -5.48 8.94
CA VAL A 120 -5.20 -5.84 7.75
C VAL A 120 -3.72 -5.47 7.87
N GLY A 121 -3.25 -5.15 9.08
CA GLY A 121 -1.84 -4.94 9.41
C GLY A 121 -1.31 -3.54 9.13
N ARG A 122 -2.18 -2.54 8.92
CA ARG A 122 -1.76 -1.16 8.60
C ARG A 122 -1.59 -0.30 9.85
N PRO A 123 -0.56 0.56 9.94
CA PRO A 123 -0.42 1.51 11.05
C PRO A 123 -1.61 2.48 11.17
N LEU A 124 -2.26 2.51 12.34
CA LEU A 124 -3.46 3.33 12.57
C LEU A 124 -3.22 4.83 12.38
N PHE A 125 -2.02 5.33 12.64
CA PHE A 125 -1.71 6.75 12.47
C PHE A 125 -1.80 7.22 11.01
N ALA A 126 -1.58 6.32 10.04
CA ALA A 126 -1.59 6.64 8.61
C ALA A 126 -2.83 6.10 7.88
N TYR A 127 -3.42 5.01 8.37
CA TYR A 127 -4.50 4.28 7.70
C TYR A 127 -5.76 4.14 8.57
N GLY A 128 -5.87 4.89 9.68
CA GLY A 128 -7.00 4.81 10.61
C GLY A 128 -8.27 5.56 10.18
N LYS A 129 -8.20 6.35 9.10
CA LYS A 129 -9.31 7.14 8.56
C LYS A 129 -9.40 6.96 7.05
N SER A 130 -10.61 7.07 6.50
CA SER A 130 -10.77 7.06 5.05
C SER A 130 -10.21 8.35 4.43
N ILE A 131 -9.93 8.31 3.13
CA ILE A 131 -9.61 9.48 2.32
C ILE A 131 -10.78 10.46 2.37
N HIS A 132 -12.01 9.96 2.30
CA HIS A 132 -13.22 10.79 2.26
C HIS A 132 -13.45 11.57 3.57
N ASP A 133 -13.21 10.96 4.72
CA ASP A 133 -13.34 11.61 6.04
C ASP A 133 -12.42 12.83 6.19
N GLN A 134 -11.36 12.89 5.39
CA GLN A 134 -10.32 13.92 5.44
C GLN A 134 -10.29 14.76 4.15
N CYS A 135 -11.24 14.56 3.23
CA CYS A 135 -11.19 15.16 1.90
C CYS A 135 -11.56 16.65 1.94
N PRO A 136 -10.78 17.56 1.33
CA PRO A 136 -11.14 18.97 1.26
C PRO A 136 -12.38 19.25 0.40
N ARG A 137 -12.76 18.33 -0.50
CA ARG A 137 -13.97 18.43 -1.33
C ARG A 137 -15.22 17.84 -0.65
N ARG A 138 -15.14 17.49 0.65
CA ARG A 138 -16.24 16.83 1.36
C ARG A 138 -17.49 17.72 1.50
N SER A 139 -17.31 19.03 1.67
CA SER A 139 -18.46 19.96 1.68
C SER A 139 -19.26 19.92 0.37
N HIS A 140 -18.57 19.82 -0.77
CA HIS A 140 -19.24 19.66 -2.06
C HIS A 140 -20.01 18.33 -2.15
N TYR A 141 -19.44 17.24 -1.60
CA TYR A 141 -20.17 15.97 -1.50
C TYR A 141 -21.45 16.11 -0.66
N GLU A 142 -21.39 16.80 0.48
CA GLU A 142 -22.54 17.00 1.39
C GLU A 142 -23.62 17.93 0.81
N ASN A 143 -23.27 18.75 -0.19
CA ASN A 143 -24.18 19.68 -0.87
C ASN A 143 -24.67 19.19 -2.24
N ASP A 144 -24.43 17.92 -2.59
CA ASP A 144 -24.73 17.34 -3.91
C ASP A 144 -24.05 18.05 -5.10
N GLU A 145 -22.87 18.64 -4.86
CA GLU A 145 -22.06 19.37 -5.84
C GLU A 145 -21.00 18.44 -6.45
N PHE A 146 -21.30 17.88 -7.62
CA PHE A 146 -20.50 16.85 -8.27
C PHE A 146 -19.96 17.27 -9.63
N VAL A 147 -18.76 16.77 -9.94
CA VAL A 147 -18.25 16.72 -11.30
C VAL A 147 -18.90 15.53 -12.01
N GLU A 148 -19.47 15.77 -13.19
CA GLU A 148 -20.06 14.72 -14.04
C GLU A 148 -19.27 14.49 -15.34
N SER A 149 -18.41 15.43 -15.70
CA SER A 149 -17.50 15.30 -16.85
C SER A 149 -16.17 16.04 -16.60
N PHE A 150 -15.08 15.47 -17.10
CA PHE A 150 -13.78 16.12 -17.03
C PHE A 150 -13.77 17.39 -17.89
N GLY A 151 -13.19 18.48 -17.37
CA GLY A 151 -13.12 19.77 -18.05
C GLY A 151 -14.40 20.63 -17.95
N SER A 152 -15.41 20.17 -17.21
CA SER A 152 -16.60 20.95 -16.87
C SER A 152 -16.29 22.15 -15.97
N GLU A 153 -17.26 23.06 -15.85
CA GLU A 153 -17.15 24.20 -14.94
C GLU A 153 -17.07 23.73 -13.48
N GLU A 154 -17.83 22.70 -13.12
CA GLU A 154 -17.81 22.04 -11.82
C GLU A 154 -16.41 21.45 -11.52
N ALA A 155 -15.75 20.86 -12.53
CA ALA A 155 -14.38 20.38 -12.40
C ALA A 155 -13.40 21.54 -12.14
N ARG A 156 -13.58 22.67 -12.84
CA ARG A 156 -12.78 23.89 -12.64
C ARG A 156 -13.01 24.51 -11.26
N MET A 157 -14.23 24.42 -10.74
CA MET A 157 -14.61 24.87 -9.39
C MET A 157 -14.16 23.92 -8.28
N GLY A 158 -13.62 22.74 -8.61
CA GLY A 158 -13.10 21.80 -7.62
C GLY A 158 -14.19 20.96 -6.93
N TYR A 159 -15.33 20.74 -7.58
CA TYR A 159 -16.45 19.96 -7.03
C TYR A 159 -16.08 18.50 -6.76
N CYS A 160 -16.95 17.79 -6.04
CA CYS A 160 -16.68 16.42 -5.63
C CYS A 160 -16.59 15.45 -6.83
N LEU A 161 -15.61 14.55 -6.80
CA LEU A 161 -15.34 13.56 -7.86
C LEU A 161 -16.09 12.23 -7.65
N PHE A 162 -17.08 12.18 -6.76
CA PHE A 162 -17.78 10.94 -6.44
C PHE A 162 -18.47 10.31 -7.67
N LYS A 163 -19.23 11.10 -8.43
CA LYS A 163 -19.85 10.65 -9.70
C LYS A 163 -18.83 10.32 -10.79
N MET A 164 -17.58 10.77 -10.67
CA MET A 164 -16.47 10.37 -11.55
C MET A 164 -15.81 9.05 -11.14
N GLY A 165 -16.34 8.34 -10.13
CA GLY A 165 -15.85 7.04 -9.68
C GLY A 165 -14.87 7.09 -8.49
N CYS A 166 -14.83 8.19 -7.73
CA CYS A 166 -13.90 8.30 -6.60
C CYS A 166 -14.15 7.23 -5.52
N LYS A 167 -13.14 6.38 -5.30
CA LYS A 167 -13.11 5.31 -4.29
C LYS A 167 -12.63 5.76 -2.91
N GLY A 168 -12.48 7.08 -2.74
CA GLY A 168 -12.07 7.70 -1.48
C GLY A 168 -12.91 7.29 -0.25
N PRO A 169 -14.24 7.10 -0.35
CA PRO A 169 -15.07 6.63 0.77
C PRO A 169 -14.65 5.28 1.35
N GLU A 170 -14.15 4.37 0.51
CA GLU A 170 -13.77 3.00 0.90
C GLU A 170 -12.25 2.83 1.05
N THR A 171 -11.47 3.91 0.87
CA THR A 171 -10.01 3.86 0.87
C THR A 171 -9.44 4.52 2.11
N TYR A 172 -8.56 3.83 2.82
CA TYR A 172 -7.87 4.33 4.00
C TYR A 172 -6.44 4.70 3.64
N ASN A 173 -6.11 5.98 3.87
CA ASN A 173 -4.77 6.53 3.71
C ASN A 173 -4.75 7.97 4.25
N ASN A 174 -3.56 8.55 4.37
CA ASN A 174 -3.37 9.94 4.80
C ASN A 174 -3.11 10.91 3.64
N CYS A 175 -3.42 10.54 2.39
CA CYS A 175 -3.17 11.39 1.21
C CYS A 175 -3.72 12.82 1.33
N PRO A 176 -4.94 13.08 1.86
CA PRO A 176 -5.46 14.45 1.96
C PRO A 176 -4.71 15.31 2.99
N VAL A 177 -4.11 14.68 4.00
CA VAL A 177 -3.45 15.37 5.12
C VAL A 177 -1.95 15.52 4.85
N ALA A 178 -1.28 14.41 4.51
CA ALA A 178 0.16 14.41 4.26
C ALA A 178 0.51 14.91 2.85
N LYS A 179 -0.39 14.69 1.87
CA LYS A 179 -0.17 14.92 0.43
C LYS A 179 1.12 14.26 -0.07
N PHE A 180 1.43 14.41 -1.35
CA PHE A 180 2.64 13.90 -1.98
C PHE A 180 3.56 15.05 -2.38
N ASN A 181 4.85 14.74 -2.50
CA ASN A 181 5.89 15.66 -2.95
C ASN A 181 5.98 16.90 -2.05
N ASP A 182 6.35 16.70 -0.79
CA ASP A 182 6.51 17.76 0.21
C ASP A 182 5.23 18.60 0.43
N GLY A 183 4.10 17.91 0.58
CA GLY A 183 2.84 18.59 0.83
C GLY A 183 2.21 19.24 -0.41
N THR A 184 2.75 19.04 -1.61
CA THR A 184 2.30 19.76 -2.82
C THR A 184 0.87 19.41 -3.23
N SER A 185 0.56 18.12 -3.46
CA SER A 185 -0.75 17.72 -3.95
C SER A 185 -1.06 16.23 -3.70
N PHE A 186 -2.27 15.80 -4.00
CA PHE A 186 -2.67 14.38 -4.04
C PHE A 186 -3.74 14.18 -5.13
N PRO A 187 -4.11 12.94 -5.50
CA PRO A 187 -4.93 12.69 -6.70
C PRO A 187 -6.21 13.53 -6.84
N ILE A 188 -7.01 13.64 -5.77
CA ILE A 188 -8.28 14.39 -5.81
C ILE A 188 -8.03 15.90 -5.93
N GLU A 189 -7.00 16.43 -5.27
CA GLU A 189 -6.62 17.83 -5.42
C GLU A 189 -6.18 18.15 -6.85
N ALA A 190 -5.48 17.22 -7.51
CA ALA A 190 -5.13 17.31 -8.92
C ALA A 190 -6.31 17.03 -9.89
N GLY A 191 -7.53 16.79 -9.38
CA GLY A 191 -8.73 16.62 -10.19
C GLY A 191 -9.03 15.20 -10.65
N HIS A 192 -8.30 14.19 -10.17
CA HIS A 192 -8.55 12.78 -10.52
C HIS A 192 -9.20 12.02 -9.35
N PRO A 193 -10.26 11.21 -9.58
CA PRO A 193 -10.87 10.38 -8.53
C PRO A 193 -9.83 9.44 -7.89
N CYS A 194 -9.97 9.19 -6.58
CA CYS A 194 -9.16 8.17 -5.92
C CYS A 194 -9.50 6.79 -6.50
N ILE A 195 -8.49 5.95 -6.76
CA ILE A 195 -8.67 4.59 -7.29
C ILE A 195 -8.60 3.49 -6.21
N GLY A 196 -8.39 3.87 -4.95
CA GLY A 196 -8.27 2.92 -3.85
C GLY A 196 -6.96 2.14 -3.78
N CYS A 197 -5.85 2.73 -4.24
CA CYS A 197 -4.58 2.02 -4.40
C CYS A 197 -3.93 1.46 -3.11
N SER A 198 -4.44 1.82 -1.92
CA SER A 198 -3.99 1.28 -0.63
C SER A 198 -4.89 0.18 -0.04
N GLU A 199 -5.94 -0.23 -0.75
CA GLU A 199 -6.84 -1.31 -0.33
C GLU A 199 -6.43 -2.68 -0.92
N PRO A 200 -6.74 -3.78 -0.21
CA PRO A 200 -6.56 -5.13 -0.75
C PRO A 200 -7.38 -5.36 -2.03
N ASP A 201 -6.75 -5.97 -3.04
CA ASP A 201 -7.37 -6.37 -4.31
C ASP A 201 -8.06 -5.23 -5.08
N PHE A 202 -7.64 -3.97 -4.88
CA PHE A 202 -8.34 -2.81 -5.46
C PHE A 202 -8.42 -2.85 -7.00
N TRP A 203 -7.46 -3.47 -7.67
CA TRP A 203 -7.48 -3.62 -9.14
C TRP A 203 -8.72 -4.34 -9.64
N ASP A 204 -9.21 -5.33 -8.89
CA ASP A 204 -10.38 -6.12 -9.27
C ASP A 204 -11.65 -5.64 -8.55
N LYS A 205 -11.54 -5.19 -7.30
CA LYS A 205 -12.71 -4.77 -6.49
C LYS A 205 -13.18 -3.35 -6.76
N MET A 206 -12.28 -2.47 -7.20
CA MET A 206 -12.57 -1.05 -7.40
C MET A 206 -12.63 -0.67 -8.88
N SER A 207 -12.36 -1.61 -9.79
CA SER A 207 -12.52 -1.44 -11.23
C SER A 207 -13.96 -1.79 -11.65
N PRO A 208 -14.55 -1.09 -12.64
CA PRO A 208 -14.00 0.06 -13.37
C PRO A 208 -13.86 1.33 -12.53
N PHE A 209 -12.69 1.97 -12.56
CA PHE A 209 -12.37 3.11 -11.67
C PHE A 209 -13.24 4.36 -11.91
N PHE A 210 -13.80 4.53 -13.10
CA PHE A 210 -14.60 5.70 -13.45
C PHE A 210 -16.10 5.46 -13.32
N VAL A 211 -16.49 4.40 -12.62
CA VAL A 211 -17.88 4.11 -12.28
C VAL A 211 -18.07 4.40 -10.81
N GLN A 212 -19.15 5.15 -10.50
CA GLN A 212 -19.55 5.45 -9.13
C GLN A 212 -19.68 4.15 -8.33
N SER A 213 -19.14 4.13 -7.10
CA SER A 213 -19.41 3.01 -6.17
C SER A 213 -20.90 2.99 -5.83
N GLU A 214 -21.51 1.80 -5.82
CA GLU A 214 -22.90 1.58 -5.41
C GLU A 214 -23.14 1.92 -3.93
#